data_AF-A0A6M9PDS7-F1
#
_entry.id   AF-A0A6M9PDS7-F1
#
_cell.length_a   1.000
_cell.length_b   1.000
_cell.length_c   1.000
_cell.angle_alpha   90.00
_cell.angle_beta   90.00
_cell.angle_gamma   90.00
#
_symmetry.space_group_name_H-M   'P 1'
#
loop_
_entity.id
_entity.type
_entity.pdbx_description
1 polymer ?
#
loop_
_entity_poly.entity_id
_entity_poly.type
_entity_poly.pdbx_seq_one_letter_code
_entity_poly.pdbx_strand_id
1 'polypeptide(L)'
;MNPEFEILFSKSKQDRSLKTMADILQAAEQLTAEADPELFTSRSLAQKSGYALGTLVRRLGTIENVFLWAIKKGRGTLLNEFALRIAQFDADVSVQKFAEDLVDIAFANIQKVNPKVMRFFENRITKQQGLPADYFSYWDCFVEPYLESAQRNKTDTFRQMPKDEATLIIRNLCLLVERPFIEENPIAGTEEHRRIAVDAFIRLLSK
;
A
#
# COMPACT_ATOMS: atom_id res chain seq x y z
N MET A 1 -10.49 -1.45 9.16
CA MET A 1 -10.84 -0.18 8.50
C MET A 1 -9.56 0.60 8.35
N ASN A 2 -9.14 0.94 7.13
CA ASN A 2 -7.99 1.82 6.85
C ASN A 2 -8.23 3.16 7.57
N PRO A 3 -7.23 3.86 8.14
CA PRO A 3 -7.47 5.20 8.69
C PRO A 3 -8.14 6.05 7.60
N GLU A 4 -9.38 6.45 7.84
CA GLU A 4 -10.19 7.23 6.89
C GLU A 4 -9.75 8.68 6.91
N PHE A 5 -8.49 8.93 6.60
CA PHE A 5 -8.05 10.26 6.23
C PHE A 5 -8.58 10.56 4.83
N GLU A 6 -9.50 11.52 4.73
CA GLU A 6 -10.03 11.99 3.46
C GLU A 6 -9.15 13.11 2.89
N ILE A 7 -8.70 12.95 1.65
CA ILE A 7 -8.02 14.03 0.92
C ILE A 7 -9.08 14.86 0.23
N LEU A 8 -9.31 16.05 0.77
CA LEU A 8 -10.32 16.96 0.28
C LEU A 8 -9.77 17.87 -0.83
N PHE A 9 -10.54 17.99 -1.91
CA PHE A 9 -10.32 18.96 -2.98
C PHE A 9 -11.46 19.98 -3.05
N SER A 10 -11.24 21.10 -3.73
CA SER A 10 -12.29 22.10 -3.93
C SER A 10 -13.51 21.51 -4.66
N LYS A 11 -14.70 21.64 -4.06
CA LYS A 11 -15.96 21.16 -4.66
C LYS A 11 -16.49 22.18 -5.67
N SER A 12 -16.98 21.72 -6.80
CA SER A 12 -17.69 22.54 -7.80
C SER A 12 -18.80 21.74 -8.44
N LYS A 13 -19.94 22.39 -8.73
CA LYS A 13 -21.08 21.79 -9.44
C LYS A 13 -21.05 22.03 -10.95
N GLN A 14 -20.04 22.73 -11.45
CA GLN A 14 -19.94 23.08 -12.87
C GLN A 14 -19.21 21.99 -13.65
N ASP A 15 -19.80 21.48 -14.74
CA ASP A 15 -19.26 20.37 -15.53
C ASP A 15 -17.81 20.61 -16.00
N ARG A 16 -17.52 21.82 -16.49
CA ARG A 16 -16.16 22.20 -16.90
C ARG A 16 -15.17 22.08 -15.75
N SER A 17 -15.58 22.43 -14.53
CA SER A 17 -14.74 22.32 -13.35
C SER A 17 -14.49 20.86 -12.96
N LEU A 18 -15.52 20.02 -13.07
CA LEU A 18 -15.42 18.60 -12.77
C LEU A 18 -14.47 17.91 -13.75
N LYS A 19 -14.59 18.21 -15.05
CA LYS A 19 -13.67 17.71 -16.07
C LYS A 19 -12.22 18.11 -15.78
N THR A 20 -11.97 19.40 -15.49
CA THR A 20 -10.62 19.85 -15.12
C THR A 20 -10.07 19.10 -13.90
N MET A 21 -10.88 18.84 -12.87
CA MET A 21 -10.43 18.05 -11.73
C MET A 21 -10.09 16.62 -12.15
N ALA A 22 -10.95 15.97 -12.93
CA ALA A 22 -10.72 14.60 -13.41
C ALA A 22 -9.41 14.48 -14.22
N ASP A 23 -9.16 15.41 -15.14
CA ASP A 23 -7.93 15.45 -15.93
C ASP A 23 -6.68 15.61 -15.03
N ILE A 24 -6.75 16.46 -14.01
CA ILE A 24 -5.66 16.68 -13.04
C ILE A 24 -5.42 15.41 -12.21
N LEU A 25 -6.48 14.76 -11.74
CA LEU A 25 -6.39 13.52 -10.97
C LEU A 25 -5.78 12.40 -11.81
N GLN A 26 -6.20 12.26 -13.07
CA GLN A 26 -5.64 11.28 -14.01
C GLN A 26 -4.15 11.54 -14.27
N ALA A 27 -3.76 12.80 -14.46
CA ALA A 27 -2.35 13.17 -14.64
C ALA A 27 -1.52 12.83 -13.39
N ALA A 28 -2.06 13.05 -12.19
CA ALA A 28 -1.41 12.66 -10.94
C ALA A 28 -1.23 11.14 -10.83
N GLU A 29 -2.25 10.34 -11.17
CA GLU A 29 -2.14 8.88 -11.22
C GLU A 29 -1.01 8.44 -12.15
N GLN A 30 -0.96 8.99 -13.36
CA GLN A 30 0.10 8.68 -14.33
C GLN A 30 1.48 9.03 -13.79
N LEU A 31 1.65 10.20 -13.16
CA LEU A 31 2.93 10.59 -12.56
C LEU A 31 3.31 9.69 -11.37
N THR A 32 2.37 9.29 -10.53
CA THR A 32 2.65 8.36 -9.42
C THR A 32 3.00 6.96 -9.90
N ALA A 33 2.47 6.53 -11.05
CA ALA A 33 2.80 5.25 -11.66
C ALA A 33 4.25 5.19 -12.19
N GLU A 34 4.89 6.35 -12.41
CA GLU A 34 6.32 6.44 -12.77
C GLU A 34 7.23 6.16 -11.56
N ALA A 35 6.67 6.01 -10.34
CA ALA A 35 7.36 5.61 -9.12
C ALA A 35 8.58 6.48 -8.75
N ASP A 36 8.54 7.76 -9.11
CA ASP A 36 9.59 8.75 -8.82
C ASP A 36 9.02 9.97 -8.08
N PRO A 37 9.30 10.15 -6.78
CA PRO A 37 8.79 11.28 -6.02
C PRO A 37 9.37 12.63 -6.46
N GLU A 38 10.48 12.69 -7.21
CA GLU A 38 10.99 13.94 -7.78
C GLU A 38 10.04 14.53 -8.83
N LEU A 39 9.15 13.70 -9.40
CA LEU A 39 8.10 14.14 -10.32
C LEU A 39 6.87 14.71 -9.60
N PHE A 40 6.79 14.65 -8.27
CA PHE A 40 5.62 15.09 -7.51
C PHE A 40 5.63 16.61 -7.28
N THR A 41 5.69 17.34 -8.39
CA THR A 41 5.78 18.81 -8.42
C THR A 41 4.63 19.42 -9.19
N SER A 42 4.39 20.70 -8.91
CA SER A 42 3.38 21.48 -9.61
C SER A 42 3.70 21.66 -11.09
N ARG A 43 4.99 21.70 -11.45
CA ARG A 43 5.46 21.83 -12.84
C ARG A 43 5.18 20.55 -13.62
N SER A 44 5.58 19.39 -13.08
CA SER A 44 5.32 18.09 -13.71
C SER A 44 3.82 17.87 -13.89
N LEU A 45 3.02 18.21 -12.88
CA LEU A 45 1.56 18.11 -12.96
C LEU A 45 0.95 19.06 -14.00
N ALA A 46 1.42 20.30 -14.08
CA ALA A 46 0.96 21.25 -15.09
C ALA A 46 1.27 20.76 -16.50
N GLN A 47 2.48 20.23 -16.71
CA GLN A 47 2.90 19.67 -17.99
C GLN A 47 2.07 18.44 -18.37
N LYS A 48 1.86 17.51 -17.43
CA LYS A 48 1.12 16.26 -17.69
C LYS A 48 -0.38 16.51 -17.89
N SER A 49 -0.98 17.42 -17.14
CA SER A 49 -2.42 17.72 -17.21
C SER A 49 -2.80 18.75 -18.28
N GLY A 50 -1.84 19.53 -18.79
CA GLY A 50 -2.08 20.62 -19.73
C GLY A 50 -2.67 21.89 -19.12
N TYR A 51 -2.82 21.96 -17.79
CA TYR A 51 -3.38 23.13 -17.09
C TYR A 51 -2.28 24.02 -16.48
N ALA A 52 -2.48 25.34 -16.58
CA ALA A 52 -1.57 26.31 -15.98
C ALA A 52 -1.54 26.21 -14.44
N LEU A 53 -0.41 26.59 -13.83
CA LEU A 53 -0.17 26.50 -12.39
C LEU A 53 -1.26 27.17 -11.54
N GLY A 54 -1.73 28.35 -11.94
CA GLY A 54 -2.81 29.05 -11.22
C GLY A 54 -4.13 28.25 -11.19
N THR A 55 -4.40 27.46 -12.22
CA THR A 55 -5.56 26.55 -12.26
C THR A 55 -5.39 25.41 -11.25
N LEU A 56 -4.19 24.83 -11.16
CA LEU A 56 -3.88 23.76 -10.21
C LEU A 56 -4.04 24.24 -8.77
N VAL A 57 -3.42 25.37 -8.41
CA VAL A 57 -3.49 25.96 -7.05
C VAL A 57 -4.95 26.20 -6.65
N ARG A 58 -5.76 26.79 -7.53
CA ARG A 58 -7.18 27.05 -7.26
C ARG A 58 -7.97 25.76 -7.01
N ARG A 59 -7.61 24.66 -7.65
CA ARG A 59 -8.37 23.40 -7.58
C ARG A 59 -7.95 22.52 -6.41
N LEU A 60 -6.65 22.40 -6.20
CA LEU A 60 -6.07 21.43 -5.28
C LEU A 60 -5.85 22.01 -3.87
N GLY A 61 -5.79 23.33 -3.74
CA GLY A 61 -5.32 24.01 -2.52
C GLY A 61 -3.82 23.80 -2.36
N THR A 62 -3.43 22.59 -1.97
CA THR A 62 -2.03 22.15 -1.91
C THR A 62 -1.77 21.12 -3.01
N ILE A 63 -0.73 21.35 -3.81
CA ILE A 63 -0.34 20.44 -4.90
C ILE A 63 -0.05 19.04 -4.38
N GLU A 64 0.57 18.92 -3.20
CA GLU A 64 0.92 17.62 -2.60
C GLU A 64 -0.30 16.72 -2.39
N ASN A 65 -1.48 17.29 -2.10
CA ASN A 65 -2.70 16.51 -1.85
C ASN A 65 -3.09 15.62 -3.03
N VAL A 66 -2.85 16.06 -4.27
CA VAL A 66 -3.20 15.26 -5.45
C VAL A 66 -2.33 14.00 -5.57
N PHE A 67 -1.05 14.10 -5.21
CA PHE A 67 -0.13 12.98 -5.23
C PHE A 67 -0.41 12.03 -4.06
N LEU A 68 -0.69 12.57 -2.87
CA LEU A 68 -1.13 11.75 -1.73
C LEU A 68 -2.39 10.97 -2.06
N TRP A 69 -3.33 11.58 -2.78
CA TRP A 69 -4.56 10.92 -3.22
C TRP A 69 -4.28 9.81 -4.21
N ALA A 70 -3.46 10.08 -5.22
CA ALA A 70 -3.10 9.09 -6.23
C ALA A 70 -2.34 7.91 -5.61
N ILE A 71 -1.40 8.16 -4.68
CA ILE A 71 -0.69 7.12 -3.93
C ILE A 71 -1.66 6.30 -3.07
N LYS A 72 -2.56 6.96 -2.31
CA LYS A 72 -3.54 6.26 -1.47
C LYS A 72 -4.45 5.36 -2.31
N LYS A 73 -4.91 5.84 -3.47
CA LYS A 73 -5.73 5.07 -4.42
C LYS A 73 -4.95 3.88 -4.97
N GLY A 74 -3.73 4.11 -5.46
CA GLY A 74 -2.86 3.05 -5.99
C GLY A 74 -2.55 1.96 -4.96
N ARG A 75 -2.27 2.37 -3.71
CA ARG A 75 -2.11 1.45 -2.57
C ARG A 75 -3.37 0.61 -2.35
N GLY A 76 -4.54 1.23 -2.35
CA GLY A 76 -5.81 0.50 -2.21
C GLY A 76 -6.01 -0.58 -3.29
N THR A 77 -5.73 -0.26 -4.56
CA THR A 77 -5.78 -1.23 -5.66
C THR A 77 -4.80 -2.37 -5.44
N LEU A 78 -3.54 -2.08 -5.12
CA LEU A 78 -2.50 -3.08 -4.93
C LEU A 78 -2.79 -4.01 -3.73
N LEU A 79 -3.28 -3.45 -2.61
CA LEU A 79 -3.68 -4.24 -1.45
C LEU A 79 -4.87 -5.15 -1.77
N ASN A 80 -5.87 -4.66 -2.51
CA ASN A 80 -6.99 -5.49 -2.91
C ASN A 80 -6.56 -6.64 -3.84
N GLU A 81 -5.68 -6.38 -4.81
CA GLU A 81 -5.09 -7.43 -5.65
C GLU A 81 -4.33 -8.46 -4.81
N PHE A 82 -3.58 -8.01 -3.80
CA PHE A 82 -2.83 -8.92 -2.94
C PHE A 82 -3.74 -9.75 -2.03
N ALA A 83 -4.78 -9.14 -1.45
CA ALA A 83 -5.81 -9.82 -0.69
C ALA A 83 -6.50 -10.92 -1.51
N LEU A 84 -6.82 -10.65 -2.78
CA LEU A 84 -7.38 -11.64 -3.69
C LEU A 84 -6.42 -12.81 -3.94
N ARG A 85 -5.12 -12.55 -4.09
CA ARG A 85 -4.12 -13.62 -4.23
C ARG A 85 -4.04 -14.50 -2.98
N ILE A 86 -4.11 -13.92 -1.79
CA ILE A 86 -4.18 -14.67 -0.54
C ILE A 86 -5.44 -15.55 -0.55
N ALA A 87 -6.62 -14.97 -0.81
CA ALA A 87 -7.89 -15.70 -0.85
C ALA A 87 -7.93 -16.85 -1.87
N GLN A 88 -7.17 -16.74 -2.96
CA GLN A 88 -7.13 -17.70 -4.07
C GLN A 88 -5.97 -18.70 -3.99
N PHE A 89 -5.15 -18.65 -2.94
CA PHE A 89 -3.97 -19.50 -2.81
C PHE A 89 -4.34 -21.00 -2.88
N ASP A 90 -3.56 -21.87 -3.51
CA ASP A 90 -4.02 -23.26 -3.69
C ASP A 90 -4.12 -24.01 -2.34
N ALA A 91 -5.22 -24.75 -2.15
CA ALA A 91 -5.50 -25.50 -0.93
C ALA A 91 -4.50 -26.65 -0.69
N ASP A 92 -3.83 -27.12 -1.73
CA ASP A 92 -2.84 -28.20 -1.68
C ASP A 92 -1.40 -27.68 -1.45
N VAL A 93 -1.23 -26.38 -1.19
CA VAL A 93 0.08 -25.76 -0.93
C VAL A 93 0.36 -25.65 0.57
N SER A 94 1.59 -25.95 0.98
CA SER A 94 2.02 -25.85 2.37
C SER A 94 2.22 -24.41 2.84
N VAL A 95 2.19 -24.21 4.16
CA VAL A 95 2.46 -22.90 4.79
C VAL A 95 3.84 -22.35 4.43
N GLN A 96 4.82 -23.24 4.20
CA GLN A 96 6.17 -22.83 3.80
C GLN A 96 6.17 -22.21 2.40
N LYS A 97 5.56 -22.89 1.42
CA LYS A 97 5.50 -22.35 0.07
C LYS A 97 4.64 -21.09 0.01
N PHE A 98 3.56 -21.03 0.78
CA PHE A 98 2.78 -19.82 0.99
C PHE A 98 3.60 -18.64 1.52
N ALA A 99 4.39 -18.87 2.57
CA ALA A 99 5.26 -17.86 3.16
C ALA A 99 6.29 -17.33 2.15
N GLU A 100 6.97 -18.23 1.44
CA GLU A 100 7.93 -17.88 0.39
C GLU A 100 7.28 -17.01 -0.70
N ASP A 101 6.14 -17.45 -1.24
CA ASP A 101 5.46 -16.73 -2.32
C ASP A 101 4.93 -15.37 -1.88
N LEU A 102 4.36 -15.26 -0.68
CA LEU A 102 3.86 -13.97 -0.17
C LEU A 102 4.99 -12.97 0.06
N VAL A 103 6.11 -13.40 0.64
CA VAL A 103 7.26 -12.53 0.86
C VAL A 103 7.82 -12.05 -0.47
N ASP A 104 7.96 -12.95 -1.45
CA ASP A 104 8.49 -12.62 -2.78
C ASP A 104 7.58 -11.63 -3.52
N ILE A 105 6.25 -11.86 -3.48
CA ILE A 105 5.26 -10.93 -4.05
C ILE A 105 5.32 -9.57 -3.35
N ALA A 106 5.41 -9.55 -2.02
CA ALA A 106 5.47 -8.31 -1.26
C ALA A 106 6.73 -7.51 -1.59
N PHE A 107 7.90 -8.14 -1.65
CA PHE A 107 9.16 -7.49 -2.03
C PHE A 107 9.07 -6.92 -3.45
N ALA A 108 8.56 -7.70 -4.41
CA ALA A 108 8.37 -7.24 -5.78
C ALA A 108 7.43 -6.02 -5.87
N ASN A 109 6.34 -6.03 -5.11
CA ASN A 109 5.39 -4.92 -5.05
C ASN A 109 6.01 -3.66 -4.42
N ILE A 110 6.78 -3.80 -3.34
CA ILE A 110 7.47 -2.67 -2.70
C ILE A 110 8.48 -2.04 -3.67
N GLN A 111 9.26 -2.87 -4.38
CA GLN A 111 10.19 -2.38 -5.40
C GLN A 111 9.47 -1.68 -6.56
N LYS A 112 8.35 -2.23 -7.03
CA LYS A 112 7.52 -1.62 -8.07
C LYS A 112 6.96 -0.26 -7.66
N VAL A 113 6.49 -0.13 -6.42
CA VAL A 113 5.99 1.15 -5.87
C VAL A 113 7.12 2.14 -5.62
N ASN A 114 8.34 1.66 -5.39
CA ASN A 114 9.52 2.37 -4.93
C ASN A 114 9.39 2.83 -3.46
N PRO A 115 10.29 2.37 -2.55
CA PRO A 115 10.30 2.80 -1.15
C PRO A 115 10.37 4.31 -0.95
N LYS A 116 10.94 5.07 -1.89
CA LYS A 116 10.97 6.53 -1.82
C LYS A 116 9.58 7.16 -1.95
N VAL A 117 8.69 6.59 -2.76
CA VAL A 117 7.29 7.03 -2.90
C VAL A 117 6.53 6.74 -1.61
N MET A 118 6.76 5.56 -1.03
CA MET A 118 6.16 5.18 0.26
C MET A 118 6.62 6.15 1.36
N ARG A 119 7.93 6.40 1.49
CA ARG A 119 8.49 7.41 2.41
C ARG A 119 7.92 8.80 2.18
N PHE A 120 7.79 9.22 0.91
CA PHE A 120 7.17 10.51 0.58
C PHE A 120 5.76 10.57 1.18
N PHE A 121 4.95 9.54 0.97
CA PHE A 121 3.59 9.49 1.52
C PHE A 121 3.58 9.53 3.05
N GLU A 122 4.34 8.66 3.73
CA GLU A 122 4.33 8.59 5.20
C GLU A 122 4.77 9.90 5.84
N ASN A 123 5.88 10.48 5.34
CA ASN A 123 6.42 11.73 5.86
C ASN A 123 5.43 12.89 5.72
N ARG A 124 4.71 12.96 4.59
CA ARG A 124 3.77 14.04 4.32
C ARG A 124 2.50 13.91 5.14
N ILE A 125 1.93 12.71 5.22
CA ILE A 125 0.74 12.46 6.06
C ILE A 125 1.05 12.70 7.53
N THR A 126 2.17 12.19 8.03
CA THR A 126 2.58 12.39 9.42
C THR A 126 2.78 13.86 9.75
N LYS A 127 3.37 14.64 8.83
CA LYS A 127 3.51 16.09 9.00
C LYS A 127 2.17 16.83 9.00
N GLN A 128 1.20 16.38 8.20
CA GLN A 128 -0.10 17.04 8.09
C GLN A 128 -1.03 16.71 9.27
N GLN A 129 -0.96 15.49 9.83
CA GLN A 129 -2.00 14.95 10.71
C GLN A 129 -1.47 14.28 11.99
N GLY A 130 -0.15 14.17 12.14
CA GLY A 130 0.44 13.27 13.12
C GLY A 130 0.33 11.80 12.71
N LEU A 131 0.78 10.90 13.59
CA LEU A 131 0.65 9.46 13.39
C LEU A 131 -0.57 8.97 14.19
N PRO A 132 -1.68 8.60 13.53
CA PRO A 132 -2.86 8.11 14.25
C PRO A 132 -2.59 6.73 14.85
N ALA A 133 -3.28 6.41 15.95
CA ALA A 133 -3.08 5.14 16.66
C ALA A 133 -3.40 3.90 15.80
N ASP A 134 -4.27 4.06 14.81
CA ASP A 134 -4.68 3.02 13.88
C ASP A 134 -3.89 3.04 12.57
N TYR A 135 -2.77 3.77 12.47
CA TYR A 135 -2.05 3.98 11.21
C TYR A 135 -1.80 2.71 10.39
N PHE A 136 -1.52 1.58 11.03
CA PHE A 136 -1.22 0.30 10.39
C PHE A 136 -2.43 -0.63 10.18
N SER A 137 -3.65 -0.18 10.51
CA SER A 137 -4.88 -0.97 10.35
C SER A 137 -5.26 -1.24 8.89
N TYR A 138 -4.59 -0.60 7.93
CA TYR A 138 -4.80 -0.90 6.51
C TYR A 138 -4.36 -2.31 6.13
N TRP A 139 -3.48 -2.94 6.91
CA TRP A 139 -3.10 -4.34 6.75
C TRP A 139 -4.21 -5.33 7.12
N ASP A 140 -5.23 -4.88 7.84
CA ASP A 140 -6.36 -5.74 8.26
C ASP A 140 -7.13 -6.32 7.06
N CYS A 141 -6.98 -5.73 5.86
CA CYS A 141 -7.59 -6.24 4.64
C CYS A 141 -7.14 -7.66 4.25
N PHE A 142 -6.02 -8.16 4.80
CA PHE A 142 -5.53 -9.51 4.55
C PHE A 142 -6.04 -10.57 5.53
N VAL A 143 -6.67 -10.16 6.64
CA VAL A 143 -7.04 -11.07 7.73
C VAL A 143 -8.07 -12.10 7.29
N GLU A 144 -9.21 -11.65 6.75
CA GLU A 144 -10.25 -12.58 6.27
C GLU A 144 -9.77 -13.46 5.10
N PRO A 145 -9.13 -12.90 4.04
CA PRO A 145 -8.53 -13.73 2.99
C PRO A 145 -7.59 -14.82 3.51
N TYR A 146 -6.78 -14.50 4.51
CA TYR A 146 -5.86 -15.45 5.13
C TYR A 146 -6.62 -16.54 5.89
N LEU A 147 -7.57 -16.17 6.76
CA LEU A 147 -8.32 -17.12 7.57
C LEU A 147 -9.12 -18.10 6.70
N GLU A 148 -9.80 -17.59 5.66
CA GLU A 148 -10.53 -18.42 4.71
C GLU A 148 -9.59 -19.41 3.99
N SER A 149 -8.38 -18.96 3.65
CA SER A 149 -7.37 -19.78 2.98
C SER A 149 -6.74 -20.83 3.89
N ALA A 150 -6.47 -20.47 5.14
CA ALA A 150 -6.00 -21.40 6.16
C ALA A 150 -7.07 -22.46 6.50
N GLN A 151 -8.36 -22.09 6.49
CA GLN A 151 -9.46 -23.01 6.78
C GLN A 151 -9.68 -24.04 5.66
N ARG A 152 -9.53 -23.64 4.38
CA ARG A 152 -9.71 -24.53 3.22
C ARG A 152 -8.46 -25.35 2.87
N ASN A 153 -7.32 -25.07 3.51
CA ASN A 153 -6.07 -25.78 3.27
C ASN A 153 -6.20 -27.28 3.62
N LYS A 154 -5.62 -28.13 2.78
CA LYS A 154 -5.67 -29.60 2.90
C LYS A 154 -4.35 -30.21 3.39
N THR A 155 -3.28 -29.44 3.47
CA THR A 155 -1.96 -29.93 3.85
C THR A 155 -1.77 -30.06 5.37
N ASP A 156 -2.72 -29.57 6.17
CA ASP A 156 -2.67 -29.53 7.65
C ASP A 156 -1.42 -28.80 8.20
N THR A 157 -0.84 -27.91 7.40
CA THR A 157 0.36 -27.15 7.81
C THR A 157 0.04 -25.79 8.40
N PHE A 158 -1.17 -25.27 8.18
CA PHE A 158 -1.59 -23.96 8.68
C PHE A 158 -2.20 -24.07 10.06
N ARG A 159 -1.80 -23.17 10.94
CA ARG A 159 -2.43 -22.98 12.24
C ARG A 159 -3.80 -22.35 12.09
N GLN A 160 -4.79 -22.94 12.74
CA GLN A 160 -6.10 -22.31 12.94
C GLN A 160 -6.01 -21.34 14.13
N MET A 161 -6.53 -20.12 13.96
CA MET A 161 -6.42 -19.07 14.96
C MET A 161 -7.65 -18.15 14.94
N PRO A 162 -8.03 -17.54 16.08
CA PRO A 162 -9.09 -16.54 16.10
C PRO A 162 -8.69 -15.28 15.34
N LYS A 163 -9.70 -14.52 14.90
CA LYS A 163 -9.53 -13.31 14.09
C LYS A 163 -8.67 -12.23 14.75
N ASP A 164 -8.82 -12.02 16.04
CA ASP A 164 -8.05 -11.00 16.77
C ASP A 164 -6.56 -11.34 16.79
N GLU A 165 -6.23 -12.63 16.96
CA GLU A 165 -4.86 -13.12 16.88
C GLU A 165 -4.30 -12.96 15.46
N ALA A 166 -5.05 -13.37 14.44
CA ALA A 166 -4.67 -13.21 13.04
C ALA A 166 -4.42 -11.74 12.68
N THR A 167 -5.23 -10.83 13.19
CA THR A 167 -5.08 -9.38 12.97
C THR A 167 -3.73 -8.88 13.48
N LEU A 168 -3.34 -9.26 14.70
CA LEU A 168 -2.05 -8.86 15.28
C LEU A 168 -0.86 -9.51 14.54
N ILE A 169 -0.97 -10.79 14.20
CA ILE A 169 0.08 -11.51 13.46
C ILE A 169 0.29 -10.90 12.08
N ILE A 170 -0.77 -10.72 11.30
CA ILE A 170 -0.68 -10.17 9.94
C ILE A 170 -0.07 -8.77 9.93
N ARG A 171 -0.48 -7.90 10.86
CA ARG A 171 0.14 -6.56 10.98
C ARG A 171 1.64 -6.65 11.23
N ASN A 172 2.08 -7.51 12.16
CA ASN A 172 3.49 -7.69 12.47
C ASN A 172 4.28 -8.24 11.27
N LEU A 173 3.71 -9.22 10.56
CA LEU A 173 4.32 -9.79 9.35
C LEU A 173 4.47 -8.75 8.24
N CYS A 174 3.45 -7.93 8.00
CA CYS A 174 3.54 -6.83 7.02
C CYS A 174 4.57 -5.77 7.44
N LEU A 175 4.66 -5.43 8.73
CA LEU A 175 5.67 -4.51 9.24
C LEU A 175 7.08 -5.05 9.06
N LEU A 176 7.30 -6.34 9.37
CA LEU A 176 8.60 -6.99 9.20
C LEU A 176 9.08 -6.92 7.75
N VAL A 177 8.16 -7.04 6.79
CA VAL A 177 8.45 -6.96 5.36
C VAL A 177 8.65 -5.51 4.89
N GLU A 178 7.81 -4.58 5.32
CA GLU A 178 7.76 -3.23 4.76
C GLU A 178 8.77 -2.27 5.40
N ARG A 179 8.88 -2.29 6.74
CA ARG A 179 9.64 -1.29 7.50
C ARG A 179 11.11 -1.21 7.11
N PRO A 180 11.85 -2.32 6.87
CA PRO A 180 13.25 -2.24 6.44
C PRO A 180 13.44 -1.38 5.18
N PHE A 181 12.52 -1.45 4.21
CA PHE A 181 12.59 -0.63 3.00
C PHE A 181 12.36 0.86 3.28
N ILE A 182 11.41 1.17 4.15
CA ILE A 182 11.06 2.55 4.52
C ILE A 182 12.18 3.19 5.32
N GLU A 183 12.74 2.45 6.28
CA GLU A 183 13.80 2.90 7.19
C GLU A 183 15.19 2.91 6.54
N GLU A 184 15.29 2.51 5.26
CA GLU A 184 16.56 2.39 4.53
C GLU A 184 17.55 1.47 5.24
N ASN A 185 17.04 0.42 5.88
CA ASN A 185 17.86 -0.57 6.56
C ASN A 185 18.74 -1.29 5.52
N PRO A 186 20.05 -1.48 5.78
CA PRO A 186 20.96 -2.15 4.84
C PRO A 186 20.52 -3.55 4.39
N ILE A 187 19.72 -4.26 5.18
CA ILE A 187 19.23 -5.58 4.79
C ILE A 187 18.00 -5.53 3.87
N ALA A 188 17.36 -4.37 3.68
CA ALA A 188 16.10 -4.26 2.97
C ALA A 188 16.15 -4.88 1.56
N GLY A 189 15.28 -5.85 1.32
CA GLY A 189 15.19 -6.60 0.06
C GLY A 189 16.33 -7.57 -0.24
N THR A 190 17.30 -7.74 0.67
CA THR A 190 18.36 -8.74 0.53
C THR A 190 17.82 -10.14 0.81
N GLU A 191 18.61 -11.17 0.46
CA GLU A 191 18.29 -12.55 0.81
C GLU A 191 18.19 -12.76 2.33
N GLU A 192 18.98 -12.03 3.12
CA GLU A 192 18.90 -12.13 4.57
C GLU A 192 17.56 -11.59 5.10
N HIS A 193 17.08 -10.47 4.55
CA HIS A 193 15.76 -9.95 4.89
C HIS A 193 14.64 -10.89 4.44
N ARG A 194 14.74 -11.46 3.24
CA ARG A 194 13.80 -12.48 2.74
C ARG A 194 13.76 -13.68 3.69
N ARG A 195 14.92 -14.21 4.07
CA ARG A 195 15.05 -15.36 4.98
C ARG A 195 14.40 -15.08 6.34
N ILE A 196 14.65 -13.90 6.92
CA ILE A 196 14.05 -13.49 8.20
C ILE A 196 12.52 -13.40 8.07
N ALA A 197 12.02 -12.77 7.01
CA ALA A 197 10.59 -12.63 6.78
C ALA A 197 9.92 -14.00 6.59
N VAL A 198 10.47 -14.88 5.74
CA VAL A 198 9.92 -16.23 5.51
C VAL A 198 9.92 -17.06 6.79
N ASP A 199 11.01 -17.07 7.56
CA ASP A 199 11.07 -17.80 8.85
C ASP A 199 10.00 -17.28 9.83
N ALA A 200 9.80 -15.96 9.92
CA ALA A 200 8.76 -15.38 10.77
C ALA A 200 7.34 -15.76 10.31
N PHE A 201 7.06 -15.71 8.99
CA PHE A 201 5.79 -16.17 8.44
C PHE A 201 5.54 -17.63 8.78
N ILE A 202 6.51 -18.52 8.55
CA ILE A 202 6.37 -19.94 8.87
C ILE A 202 6.09 -20.12 10.36
N ARG A 203 6.91 -19.55 11.25
CA ARG A 203 6.74 -19.73 12.71
C ARG A 203 5.42 -19.23 13.25
N LEU A 204 4.87 -18.15 12.69
CA LEU A 204 3.64 -17.54 13.20
C LEU A 204 2.38 -18.13 12.57
N LEU A 205 2.48 -18.70 11.36
CA LEU A 205 1.34 -19.22 10.61
C LEU A 205 1.29 -20.75 10.57
N SER A 206 2.38 -21.45 10.88
CA SER A 206 2.41 -22.91 10.91
C SER A 206 1.79 -23.48 12.18
N LYS A 207 1.23 -24.68 12.06
CA LYS A 207 0.78 -25.51 13.18
C LYS A 207 1.95 -25.98 14.05
#